data_AF-A0A7C3VDF0-F1
#
_entry.id   AF-A0A7C3VDF0-F1
#
_cell.length_a   1.000
_cell.length_b   1.000
_cell.length_c   1.000
_cell.angle_alpha   90.00
_cell.angle_beta   90.00
_cell.angle_gamma   90.00
#
_symmetry.space_group_name_H-M   'P 1'
#
loop_
_entity.id
_entity.type
_entity.pdbx_description
1 polymer ?
#
loop_
_entity_poly.entity_id
_entity_poly.type
_entity_poly.pdbx_seq_one_letter_code
_entity_poly.pdbx_strand_id
1 'polypeptide(L)'
;MTYDPDKSTLESTVAATFGEVLPTFKGFRIVGNSIEVYVDYWHFDVNYIADYALASFSTAASTGAVAAMPWEVLAAMDKVVFEKKQAAYSDTAADKFKVPWLSLVLKDHAVMVVNTINEMKAKAFFPENVFTVLGKSYASRDEALARYDSALQWFSSYGNMVISNGPFYLYRFDPAAQYAELRAFRDSTYPFSAGKWYFGKPEQVEIVSVGIPTVVPGGESIFVVELKGPSPLGLKYLIKDPVTGGIIKIGDGEKVAPTRFTITLPAEFTAKLRAGLYELTIAGYSEAVSFVSAEKHFFDVLNIKPIEMGFERIGKGIEDKIGGLSGQINVLSGQLNTLATSLDTSTSQLTAAISSLNNLLTVAIILLVINLVVLVAIAVMARRK
;
A
#
# COMPACT_ATOMS: atom_id res chain seq x y z
N MET A 1 -11.55 -10.52 41.66
CA MET A 1 -12.89 -10.66 41.04
C MET A 1 -12.94 -11.86 40.10
N THR A 2 -12.12 -11.93 39.05
CA THR A 2 -12.15 -13.04 38.06
C THR A 2 -11.89 -14.44 38.63
N TYR A 3 -10.85 -14.59 39.45
CA TYR A 3 -10.44 -15.89 40.01
C TYR A 3 -11.02 -16.17 41.40
N ASP A 4 -11.89 -15.29 41.89
CA ASP A 4 -12.57 -15.46 43.17
C ASP A 4 -14.00 -15.94 42.87
N PRO A 5 -14.38 -17.17 43.22
CA PRO A 5 -15.64 -17.79 42.78
C PRO A 5 -16.88 -17.04 43.30
N ASP A 6 -16.80 -16.44 44.48
CA ASP A 6 -17.91 -15.67 45.06
C ASP A 6 -18.07 -14.34 44.32
N LYS A 7 -16.96 -13.62 44.12
CA LYS A 7 -16.96 -12.34 43.39
C LYS A 7 -17.33 -12.52 41.92
N SER A 8 -16.84 -13.58 41.26
CA SER A 8 -17.14 -13.85 39.85
C SER A 8 -18.60 -14.22 39.63
N THR A 9 -19.26 -14.83 40.62
CA THR A 9 -20.69 -15.13 40.55
C THR A 9 -21.55 -13.87 40.64
N LEU A 10 -21.11 -12.88 41.43
CA LEU A 10 -21.79 -11.60 41.56
C LEU A 10 -21.55 -10.71 40.32
N GLU A 11 -20.32 -10.62 39.84
CA GLU A 11 -19.93 -9.78 38.70
C GLU A 11 -19.51 -10.63 37.49
N SER A 12 -20.40 -11.49 37.01
CA SER A 12 -20.09 -12.51 35.99
C SER A 12 -19.64 -11.92 34.65
N THR A 13 -20.25 -10.82 34.21
CA THR A 13 -19.88 -10.16 32.95
C THR A 13 -18.45 -9.61 33.03
N VAL A 14 -18.14 -8.91 34.13
CA VAL A 14 -16.81 -8.33 34.33
C VAL A 14 -15.77 -9.44 34.50
N ALA A 15 -16.09 -10.48 35.27
CA ALA A 15 -15.23 -11.64 35.45
C ALA A 15 -14.94 -12.36 34.12
N ALA A 16 -15.94 -12.55 33.25
CA ALA A 16 -15.76 -13.16 31.94
C ALA A 16 -14.83 -12.33 31.04
N THR A 17 -15.03 -11.00 30.98
CA THR A 17 -14.15 -10.11 30.18
C THR A 17 -12.69 -10.21 30.62
N PHE A 18 -12.42 -10.15 31.92
CA PHE A 18 -11.05 -10.28 32.43
C PHE A 18 -10.53 -11.73 32.38
N GLY A 19 -11.41 -12.73 32.32
CA GLY A 19 -11.06 -14.15 32.19
C GLY A 19 -10.31 -14.46 30.90
N GLU A 20 -10.57 -13.72 29.83
CA GLU A 20 -9.85 -13.82 28.56
C GLU A 20 -8.50 -13.08 28.58
N VAL A 21 -8.42 -11.96 29.32
CA VAL A 21 -7.26 -11.08 29.32
C VAL A 21 -6.19 -11.52 30.33
N LEU A 22 -6.58 -11.80 31.58
CA LEU A 22 -5.63 -12.10 32.65
C LEU A 22 -4.68 -13.28 32.38
N PRO A 23 -5.08 -14.38 31.69
CA PRO A 23 -4.16 -15.49 31.38
C PRO A 23 -2.96 -15.14 30.50
N THR A 24 -3.01 -14.03 29.77
CA THR A 24 -1.88 -13.55 28.97
C THR A 24 -0.79 -12.93 29.85
N PHE A 25 -1.13 -12.44 31.05
CA PHE A 25 -0.17 -11.88 32.00
C PHE A 25 0.56 -13.00 32.74
N LYS A 26 1.87 -13.13 32.51
CA LYS A 26 2.73 -14.19 33.07
C LYS A 26 3.43 -13.78 34.34
N GLY A 27 3.58 -12.48 34.59
CA GLY A 27 4.18 -12.00 35.82
C GLY A 27 4.45 -10.50 35.83
N PHE A 28 4.82 -10.02 37.01
CA PHE A 28 5.19 -8.65 37.27
C PHE A 28 6.49 -8.62 38.08
N ARG A 29 7.36 -7.65 37.80
CA ARG A 29 8.56 -7.39 38.58
C ARG A 29 8.64 -5.91 38.94
N ILE A 30 8.75 -5.61 40.23
CA ILE A 30 8.89 -4.23 40.71
C ILE A 30 10.37 -3.86 40.64
N VAL A 31 10.70 -2.79 39.92
CA VAL A 31 12.07 -2.31 39.68
C VAL A 31 12.15 -0.81 40.01
N GLY A 32 12.61 -0.50 41.22
CA GLY A 32 12.62 0.88 41.71
C GLY A 32 11.21 1.49 41.72
N ASN A 33 11.01 2.56 40.95
CA ASN A 33 9.72 3.23 40.76
C ASN A 33 9.00 2.78 39.47
N SER A 34 9.37 1.64 38.91
CA SER A 34 8.79 1.10 37.68
C SER A 34 8.33 -0.34 37.89
N ILE A 35 7.43 -0.80 37.03
CA ILE A 35 6.96 -2.19 36.99
C ILE A 35 7.30 -2.74 35.62
N GLU A 36 7.99 -3.87 35.59
CA GLU A 36 8.11 -4.70 34.40
C GLU A 36 6.96 -5.69 34.36
N VAL A 37 6.38 -5.84 33.16
CA VAL A 37 5.20 -6.64 32.92
C VAL A 37 5.53 -7.69 31.86
N TYR A 38 5.30 -8.95 32.18
CA TYR A 38 5.53 -10.06 31.28
C TYR A 38 4.18 -10.51 30.73
N VAL A 39 3.95 -10.30 29.43
CA VAL A 39 2.73 -10.68 28.73
C VAL A 39 3.03 -11.63 27.58
N ASP A 40 2.12 -12.58 27.37
CA ASP A 40 2.03 -13.45 26.21
C ASP A 40 1.01 -12.85 25.24
N TYR A 41 1.43 -11.73 24.65
CA TYR A 41 0.65 -10.94 23.71
C TYR A 41 1.57 -10.42 22.61
N TRP A 42 1.13 -10.55 21.36
CA TRP A 42 1.88 -10.09 20.20
C TRP A 42 1.07 -9.09 19.40
N HIS A 43 1.75 -8.04 18.96
CA HIS A 43 1.25 -7.05 18.00
C HIS A 43 2.43 -6.61 17.12
N PHE A 44 2.17 -6.26 15.86
CA PHE A 44 3.24 -5.84 14.93
C PHE A 44 3.90 -4.51 15.36
N ASP A 45 3.13 -3.66 16.05
CA ASP A 45 3.62 -2.45 16.70
C ASP A 45 3.89 -2.71 18.19
N VAL A 46 5.16 -2.54 18.59
CA VAL A 46 5.64 -2.73 19.96
C VAL A 46 4.99 -1.77 20.96
N ASN A 47 4.53 -0.60 20.52
CA ASN A 47 3.84 0.35 21.40
C ASN A 47 2.46 -0.17 21.83
N TYR A 48 1.79 -0.95 20.97
CA TYR A 48 0.55 -1.62 21.33
C TYR A 48 0.78 -2.79 22.29
N ILE A 49 1.93 -3.47 22.20
CA ILE A 49 2.32 -4.46 23.23
C ILE A 49 2.52 -3.76 24.57
N ALA A 50 3.18 -2.59 24.58
CA ALA A 50 3.36 -1.79 25.79
C ALA A 50 2.04 -1.27 26.37
N ASP A 51 1.12 -0.77 25.53
CA ASP A 51 -0.23 -0.36 25.94
C ASP A 51 -1.06 -1.53 26.49
N TYR A 52 -1.00 -2.69 25.84
CA TYR A 52 -1.62 -3.91 26.32
C TYR A 52 -1.08 -4.32 27.70
N ALA A 53 0.24 -4.21 27.91
CA ALA A 53 0.85 -4.47 29.21
C ALA A 53 0.37 -3.49 30.30
N LEU A 54 -0.07 -2.28 29.92
CA LEU A 54 -0.76 -1.37 30.82
C LEU A 54 -2.21 -1.79 31.10
N ALA A 55 -2.89 -2.58 30.26
CA ALA A 55 -4.31 -2.93 30.43
C ALA A 55 -4.63 -3.63 31.77
N SER A 56 -3.68 -4.40 32.34
CA SER A 56 -3.83 -4.95 33.70
C SER A 56 -3.90 -3.88 34.81
N PHE A 57 -3.41 -2.68 34.51
CA PHE A 57 -3.38 -1.52 35.40
C PHE A 57 -4.40 -0.45 34.93
N SER A 58 -4.66 -0.36 33.64
CA SER A 58 -5.39 0.72 33.00
C SER A 58 -6.70 0.20 32.42
N THR A 59 -7.71 0.06 33.27
CA THR A 59 -9.10 0.11 32.80
C THR A 59 -9.77 1.34 33.40
N ALA A 60 -9.74 2.40 32.59
CA ALA A 60 -10.36 3.68 32.87
C ALA A 60 -11.90 3.56 32.80
N ALA A 61 -12.54 4.19 33.78
CA ALA A 61 -13.89 4.76 33.81
C ALA A 61 -15.14 3.94 33.44
N SER A 62 -15.11 3.01 32.47
CA SER A 62 -16.32 2.29 32.01
C SER A 62 -16.58 0.95 32.69
N THR A 63 -15.58 0.36 33.36
CA THR A 63 -15.68 -0.98 34.00
C THR A 63 -15.42 -1.00 35.50
N GLY A 64 -15.20 0.16 36.14
CA GLY A 64 -15.24 0.25 37.60
C GLY A 64 -14.01 -0.21 38.42
N ALA A 65 -12.84 -0.47 37.85
CA ALA A 65 -11.52 -0.58 38.55
C ALA A 65 -10.38 -0.65 37.50
N VAL A 66 -9.06 -0.42 37.69
CA VAL A 66 -8.19 -0.79 38.83
C VAL A 66 -6.90 0.06 39.01
N ALA A 67 -6.39 0.91 38.10
CA ALA A 67 -5.21 1.75 38.43
C ALA A 67 -5.27 3.24 38.04
N ALA A 68 -6.46 3.76 37.77
CA ALA A 68 -6.66 5.22 37.85
C ALA A 68 -6.93 5.68 39.30
N MET A 69 -7.61 4.87 40.13
CA MET A 69 -8.00 5.25 41.48
C MET A 69 -7.03 4.75 42.56
N PRO A 70 -6.84 5.49 43.67
CA PRO A 70 -6.06 5.02 44.81
C PRO A 70 -6.61 3.71 45.39
N TRP A 71 -5.74 2.80 45.83
CA TRP A 71 -6.12 1.46 46.28
C TRP A 71 -7.12 1.46 47.43
N GLU A 72 -7.05 2.45 48.32
CA GLU A 72 -7.94 2.61 49.45
C GLU A 72 -9.39 2.83 49.03
N VAL A 73 -9.58 3.55 47.91
CA VAL A 73 -10.88 3.77 47.29
C VAL A 73 -11.36 2.46 46.67
N LEU A 74 -10.50 1.75 45.94
CA LEU A 74 -10.83 0.46 45.34
C LEU A 74 -11.19 -0.60 46.38
N ALA A 75 -10.45 -0.68 47.48
CA ALA A 75 -10.75 -1.60 48.58
C ALA A 75 -12.10 -1.28 49.24
N ALA A 76 -12.42 0.00 49.42
CA ALA A 76 -13.72 0.42 49.93
C ALA A 76 -14.86 0.11 48.94
N MET A 77 -14.65 0.31 47.63
CA MET A 77 -15.60 -0.08 46.59
C MET A 77 -15.86 -1.60 46.61
N ASP A 78 -14.81 -2.41 46.73
CA ASP A 78 -14.91 -3.88 46.81
C ASP A 78 -15.75 -4.31 48.02
N LYS A 79 -15.60 -3.62 49.15
CA LYS A 79 -16.42 -3.85 50.35
C LYS A 79 -17.87 -3.41 50.13
N VAL A 80 -18.13 -2.28 49.47
CA VAL A 80 -19.49 -1.83 49.12
C VAL A 80 -20.20 -2.86 48.23
N VAL A 81 -19.50 -3.39 47.23
CA VAL A 81 -20.06 -4.31 46.23
C VAL A 81 -20.19 -5.73 46.79
N PHE A 82 -19.11 -6.31 47.29
CA PHE A 82 -19.07 -7.75 47.61
C PHE A 82 -19.45 -8.08 49.04
N GLU A 83 -19.11 -7.23 50.02
CA GLU A 83 -19.44 -7.47 51.43
C GLU A 83 -20.81 -6.88 51.80
N LYS A 84 -21.03 -5.60 51.48
CA LYS A 84 -22.25 -4.88 51.82
C LYS A 84 -23.39 -5.07 50.82
N LYS A 85 -23.07 -5.46 49.57
CA LYS A 85 -24.04 -5.66 48.47
C LYS A 85 -24.95 -4.44 48.25
N GLN A 86 -24.38 -3.24 48.38
CA GLN A 86 -25.12 -1.97 48.28
C GLN A 86 -25.07 -1.35 46.88
N ALA A 87 -24.13 -1.79 46.04
CA ALA A 87 -23.96 -1.37 44.66
C ALA A 87 -23.32 -2.50 43.85
N ALA A 88 -23.28 -2.34 42.53
CA ALA A 88 -22.62 -3.26 41.61
C ALA A 88 -21.61 -2.53 40.71
N TYR A 89 -20.62 -3.25 40.18
CA TYR A 89 -19.63 -2.73 39.23
C TYR A 89 -20.11 -2.72 37.78
N SER A 90 -21.07 -3.56 37.42
CA SER A 90 -21.68 -3.59 36.08
C SER A 90 -23.15 -3.20 36.11
N ASP A 91 -23.63 -2.68 34.98
CA ASP A 91 -25.05 -2.45 34.71
C ASP A 91 -25.88 -3.74 34.82
N THR A 92 -25.34 -4.84 34.30
CA THR A 92 -25.97 -6.17 34.31
C THR A 92 -26.16 -6.66 35.75
N ALA A 93 -25.14 -6.55 36.60
CA ALA A 93 -25.24 -6.94 38.01
C ALA A 93 -26.14 -5.96 38.79
N ALA A 94 -26.05 -4.65 38.52
CA ALA A 94 -26.93 -3.64 39.10
C ALA A 94 -28.41 -3.97 38.84
N ASP A 95 -28.75 -4.29 37.59
CA ASP A 95 -30.11 -4.67 37.19
C ASP A 95 -30.56 -6.00 37.79
N LYS A 96 -29.67 -7.00 37.85
CA LYS A 96 -29.96 -8.32 38.44
C LYS A 96 -30.23 -8.24 39.93
N PHE A 97 -29.41 -7.50 40.67
CA PHE A 97 -29.50 -7.41 42.13
C PHE A 97 -30.32 -6.22 42.63
N LYS A 98 -30.82 -5.37 41.72
CA LYS A 98 -31.62 -4.17 42.03
C LYS A 98 -30.88 -3.21 42.97
N VAL A 99 -29.60 -3.04 42.71
CA VAL A 99 -28.71 -2.09 43.38
C VAL A 99 -28.18 -1.08 42.37
N PRO A 100 -27.77 0.13 42.79
CA PRO A 100 -27.19 1.09 41.86
C PRO A 100 -25.92 0.58 41.19
N TRP A 101 -25.71 0.98 39.93
CA TRP A 101 -24.41 0.87 39.28
C TRP A 101 -23.46 1.89 39.90
N LEU A 102 -22.41 1.41 40.57
CA LEU A 102 -21.51 2.24 41.37
C LEU A 102 -20.81 3.28 40.50
N SER A 103 -20.85 4.54 40.94
CA SER A 103 -20.23 5.66 40.23
C SER A 103 -19.61 6.62 41.24
N LEU A 104 -18.29 6.76 41.20
CA LEU A 104 -17.55 7.66 42.11
C LEU A 104 -17.82 9.14 41.83
N VAL A 105 -18.39 9.45 40.67
CA VAL A 105 -18.77 10.80 40.24
C VAL A 105 -20.02 11.26 40.99
N LEU A 106 -20.96 10.34 41.27
CA LEU A 106 -22.22 10.66 41.92
C LEU A 106 -22.02 10.76 43.44
N LYS A 107 -22.45 11.88 44.02
CA LYS A 107 -22.25 12.16 45.45
C LYS A 107 -22.82 11.07 46.36
N ASP A 108 -24.04 10.61 46.11
CA ASP A 108 -24.69 9.59 46.96
C ASP A 108 -23.95 8.26 46.93
N HIS A 109 -23.36 7.89 45.79
CA HIS A 109 -22.54 6.69 45.63
C HIS A 109 -21.18 6.89 46.30
N ALA A 110 -20.57 8.07 46.15
CA ALA A 110 -19.33 8.45 46.84
C ALA A 110 -19.48 8.39 48.38
N VAL A 111 -20.64 8.75 48.93
CA VAL A 111 -20.93 8.61 50.37
C VAL A 111 -20.84 7.14 50.83
N MET A 112 -21.33 6.18 50.03
CA MET A 112 -21.21 4.75 50.38
C MET A 112 -19.74 4.32 50.53
N VAL A 113 -18.89 4.81 49.64
CA VAL A 113 -17.44 4.55 49.65
C VAL A 113 -16.78 5.22 50.85
N VAL A 114 -17.09 6.50 51.10
CA VAL A 114 -16.57 7.29 52.24
C VAL A 114 -16.92 6.67 53.58
N ASN A 115 -18.17 6.22 53.76
CA ASN A 115 -18.59 5.51 54.97
C ASN A 115 -17.76 4.24 55.17
N THR A 116 -17.49 3.52 54.09
CA THR A 116 -16.67 2.31 54.12
C THR A 116 -15.20 2.60 54.41
N ILE A 117 -14.64 3.69 53.88
CA ILE A 117 -13.28 4.17 54.23
C ILE A 117 -13.21 4.53 55.72
N ASN A 118 -14.21 5.22 56.28
CA ASN A 118 -14.27 5.51 57.71
C ASN A 118 -14.28 4.24 58.57
N GLU A 119 -15.05 3.22 58.19
CA GLU A 119 -15.06 1.92 58.87
C GLU A 119 -13.71 1.20 58.78
N MET A 120 -13.07 1.21 57.59
CA MET A 120 -11.74 0.66 57.39
C MET A 120 -10.70 1.37 58.26
N LYS A 121 -10.75 2.70 58.31
CA LYS A 121 -9.88 3.53 59.15
C LYS A 121 -10.10 3.24 60.63
N ALA A 122 -11.34 3.18 61.10
CA ALA A 122 -11.67 2.89 62.50
C ALA A 122 -11.16 1.51 62.95
N LYS A 123 -11.12 0.53 62.04
CA LYS A 123 -10.54 -0.80 62.27
C LYS A 123 -9.04 -0.88 62.04
N ALA A 124 -8.39 0.23 61.67
CA ALA A 124 -7.01 0.28 61.20
C ALA A 124 -6.68 -0.78 60.14
N PHE A 125 -7.64 -1.02 59.23
CA PHE A 125 -7.53 -2.05 58.21
C PHE A 125 -6.38 -1.74 57.24
N PHE A 126 -5.48 -2.70 57.06
CA PHE A 126 -4.40 -2.66 56.07
C PHE A 126 -4.23 -4.07 55.47
N PRO A 127 -4.37 -4.25 54.15
CA PRO A 127 -4.24 -5.56 53.51
C PRO A 127 -2.77 -5.93 53.33
N GLU A 128 -2.11 -6.28 54.43
CA GLU A 128 -0.66 -6.56 54.48
C GLU A 128 -0.21 -7.64 53.48
N ASN A 129 -1.05 -8.65 53.24
CA ASN A 129 -0.82 -9.71 52.27
C ASN A 129 -0.79 -9.24 50.81
N VAL A 130 -1.42 -8.10 50.49
CA VAL A 130 -1.41 -7.51 49.14
C VAL A 130 -0.16 -6.66 48.93
N PHE A 131 0.28 -5.97 49.98
CA PHE A 131 1.45 -5.07 49.93
C PHE A 131 2.78 -5.76 50.21
N THR A 132 2.76 -7.02 50.65
CA THR A 132 3.96 -7.81 50.89
C THR A 132 4.20 -8.78 49.73
N VAL A 133 5.20 -8.49 48.91
CA VAL A 133 5.56 -9.31 47.75
C VAL A 133 6.97 -9.84 47.96
N LEU A 134 7.12 -11.17 47.92
CA LEU A 134 8.41 -11.87 48.11
C LEU A 134 9.16 -11.42 49.39
N GLY A 135 8.43 -11.26 50.50
CA GLY A 135 8.99 -10.89 51.80
C GLY A 135 9.35 -9.40 51.95
N LYS A 136 9.12 -8.57 50.93
CA LYS A 136 9.27 -7.12 51.00
C LYS A 136 7.91 -6.44 51.07
N SER A 137 7.72 -5.60 52.09
CA SER A 137 6.54 -4.73 52.16
C SER A 137 6.76 -3.45 51.34
N TYR A 138 5.73 -3.06 50.59
CA TYR A 138 5.71 -1.84 49.76
C TYR A 138 4.80 -0.74 50.32
N ALA A 139 4.13 -0.99 51.44
CA ALA A 139 3.36 0.01 52.17
C ALA A 139 3.33 -0.34 53.66
N SER A 140 3.00 0.65 54.50
CA SER A 140 2.75 0.43 55.93
C SER A 140 1.30 0.70 56.33
N ARG A 141 0.93 0.25 57.52
CA ARG A 141 -0.39 0.56 58.11
C ARG A 141 -0.55 2.06 58.34
N ASP A 142 0.50 2.75 58.79
CA ASP A 142 0.45 4.20 59.04
C ASP A 142 0.25 4.98 57.74
N GLU A 143 0.93 4.56 56.66
CA GLU A 143 0.68 5.11 55.32
C GLU A 143 -0.76 4.86 54.85
N ALA A 144 -1.32 3.67 55.11
CA ALA A 144 -2.71 3.37 54.78
C ALA A 144 -3.70 4.29 55.52
N LEU A 145 -3.46 4.56 56.81
CA LEU A 145 -4.27 5.47 57.61
C LEU A 145 -4.19 6.92 57.08
N ALA A 146 -2.99 7.39 56.74
CA ALA A 146 -2.79 8.70 56.13
C ALA A 146 -3.48 8.84 54.76
N ARG A 147 -3.52 7.76 53.98
CA ARG A 147 -4.25 7.69 52.71
C ARG A 147 -5.76 7.73 52.90
N TYR A 148 -6.31 7.03 53.90
CA TYR A 148 -7.72 7.14 54.26
C TYR A 148 -8.08 8.59 54.62
N ASP A 149 -7.27 9.25 55.44
CA ASP A 149 -7.48 10.68 55.77
C ASP A 149 -7.49 11.58 54.54
N SER A 150 -6.54 11.35 53.62
CA SER A 150 -6.45 12.11 52.37
C SER A 150 -7.68 11.89 51.47
N ALA A 151 -8.17 10.65 51.38
CA ALA A 151 -9.37 10.31 50.62
C ALA A 151 -10.65 10.92 51.22
N LEU A 152 -10.77 10.95 52.56
CA LEU A 152 -11.88 11.61 53.25
C LEU A 152 -11.85 13.13 53.05
N GLN A 153 -10.65 13.74 53.13
CA GLN A 153 -10.47 15.16 52.85
C GLN A 153 -10.82 15.51 51.40
N TRP A 154 -10.43 14.65 50.44
CA TRP A 154 -10.82 14.80 49.04
C TRP A 154 -12.34 14.89 48.88
N PHE A 155 -13.08 13.93 49.45
CA PHE A 155 -14.53 13.95 49.39
C PHE A 155 -15.12 15.20 50.04
N SER A 156 -14.58 15.63 51.19
CA SER A 156 -15.02 16.87 51.84
C SER A 156 -14.82 18.11 50.96
N SER A 157 -13.79 18.11 50.11
CA SER A 157 -13.47 19.24 49.23
C SER A 157 -14.26 19.24 47.92
N TYR A 158 -14.49 18.07 47.31
CA TYR A 158 -15.02 17.99 45.95
C TYR A 158 -16.35 17.23 45.81
N GLY A 159 -16.82 16.56 46.89
CA GLY A 159 -18.09 15.85 46.93
C GLY A 159 -18.18 14.61 46.02
N ASN A 160 -17.06 14.17 45.46
CA ASN A 160 -16.93 12.98 44.61
C ASN A 160 -15.68 12.19 45.03
N MET A 161 -15.54 10.95 44.55
CA MET A 161 -14.40 10.08 44.85
C MET A 161 -13.50 9.82 43.63
N VAL A 162 -13.57 10.68 42.61
CA VAL A 162 -12.74 10.59 41.40
C VAL A 162 -11.42 11.32 41.63
N ILE A 163 -10.51 10.68 42.38
CA ILE A 163 -9.19 11.23 42.68
C ILE A 163 -8.30 11.20 41.42
N SER A 164 -8.22 10.03 40.77
CA SER A 164 -7.41 9.78 39.57
C SER A 164 -5.90 9.96 39.78
N ASN A 165 -5.12 9.63 38.76
CA ASN A 165 -3.66 9.83 38.69
C ASN A 165 -3.23 10.57 37.40
N GLY A 166 -4.21 11.08 36.64
CA GLY A 166 -3.98 11.84 35.41
C GLY A 166 -3.57 13.30 35.65
N PRO A 167 -3.33 14.07 34.56
CA PRO A 167 -2.96 15.48 34.66
C PRO A 167 -4.11 16.41 35.06
N PHE A 168 -5.34 15.90 35.13
CA PHE A 168 -6.54 16.60 35.55
C PHE A 168 -7.32 15.78 36.57
N TYR A 169 -8.06 16.47 37.43
CA TYR A 169 -9.02 15.88 38.35
C TYR A 169 -10.41 16.46 38.17
N LEU A 170 -11.41 15.71 38.63
CA LEU A 170 -12.80 16.14 38.65
C LEU A 170 -13.04 17.09 39.84
N TYR A 171 -13.04 18.38 39.55
CA TYR A 171 -13.28 19.42 40.55
C TYR A 171 -14.75 19.50 40.96
N ARG A 172 -15.65 19.41 39.98
CA ARG A 172 -17.09 19.47 40.20
C ARG A 172 -17.83 18.66 39.15
N PHE A 173 -18.89 17.98 39.58
CA PHE A 173 -19.85 17.32 38.70
C PHE A 173 -21.27 17.66 39.12
N ASP A 174 -22.10 18.01 38.14
CA ASP A 174 -23.50 18.33 38.33
C ASP A 174 -24.32 17.61 37.25
N PRO A 175 -24.92 16.45 37.58
CA PRO A 175 -25.65 15.65 36.59
C PRO A 175 -26.92 16.36 36.11
N ALA A 176 -27.58 17.13 36.96
CA ALA A 176 -28.81 17.84 36.61
C ALA A 176 -28.54 18.98 35.62
N ALA A 177 -27.41 19.67 35.78
CA ALA A 177 -26.94 20.69 34.84
C ALA A 177 -26.16 20.13 33.64
N GLN A 178 -25.97 18.80 33.56
CA GLN A 178 -25.09 18.14 32.59
C GLN A 178 -23.69 18.78 32.51
N TYR A 179 -23.12 19.12 33.67
CA TYR A 179 -21.88 19.88 33.77
C TYR A 179 -20.79 19.10 34.49
N ALA A 180 -19.57 19.15 33.95
CA ALA A 180 -18.36 18.63 34.58
C ALA A 180 -17.23 19.65 34.46
N GLU A 181 -16.54 19.91 35.56
CA GLU A 181 -15.36 20.77 35.61
C GLU A 181 -14.12 19.94 35.92
N LEU A 182 -13.19 19.92 34.97
CA LEU A 182 -11.87 19.33 35.17
C LEU A 182 -10.87 20.45 35.46
N ARG A 183 -10.10 20.29 36.52
CA ARG A 183 -8.97 21.18 36.83
C ARG A 183 -7.68 20.41 36.72
N ALA A 184 -6.65 21.10 36.28
CA ALA A 184 -5.35 20.48 36.15
C ALA A 184 -4.73 20.26 37.53
N PHE A 185 -4.11 19.11 37.76
CA PHE A 185 -3.33 18.89 38.97
C PHE A 185 -2.13 19.84 38.98
N ARG A 186 -2.00 20.61 40.06
CA ARG A 186 -0.92 21.60 40.27
C ARG A 186 -0.18 21.37 41.58
N ASP A 187 -0.36 20.19 42.16
CA ASP A 187 0.40 19.76 43.33
C ASP A 187 1.89 19.63 42.95
N SER A 188 2.77 20.14 43.81
CA SER A 188 4.23 20.07 43.59
C SER A 188 4.78 18.65 43.56
N THR A 189 4.04 17.68 44.09
CA THR A 189 4.40 16.25 44.07
C THR A 189 3.97 15.56 42.77
N TYR A 190 3.19 16.20 41.90
CA TYR A 190 2.78 15.62 40.62
C TYR A 190 4.00 15.49 39.68
N PRO A 191 4.32 14.28 39.17
CA PRO A 191 5.61 14.01 38.54
C PRO A 191 5.76 14.53 37.10
N PHE A 192 4.71 15.12 36.53
CA PHE A 192 4.68 15.58 35.15
C PHE A 192 4.38 17.08 35.05
N SER A 193 5.27 17.84 34.41
CA SER A 193 5.02 19.24 34.08
C SER A 193 3.99 19.37 32.95
N ALA A 194 3.34 20.53 32.85
CA ALA A 194 2.50 20.86 31.71
C ALA A 194 3.30 20.69 30.40
N GLY A 195 2.68 20.07 29.39
CA GLY A 195 3.31 19.81 28.10
C GLY A 195 4.24 18.58 28.04
N LYS A 196 4.52 17.89 29.16
CA LYS A 196 5.39 16.70 29.14
C LYS A 196 4.91 15.59 28.22
N TRP A 197 3.60 15.45 28.06
CA TRP A 197 2.95 14.48 27.18
C TRP A 197 2.49 15.09 25.85
N TYR A 198 3.00 16.26 25.47
CA TYR A 198 2.72 16.88 24.18
C TYR A 198 3.81 16.47 23.17
N PHE A 199 3.49 15.53 22.30
CA PHE A 199 4.42 15.00 21.29
C PHE A 199 4.38 15.75 19.94
N GLY A 200 3.58 16.81 19.83
CA GLY A 200 3.39 17.55 18.59
C GLY A 200 2.51 16.83 17.58
N LYS A 201 2.53 17.30 16.32
CA LYS A 201 1.92 16.59 15.19
C LYS A 201 2.96 15.63 14.61
N PRO A 202 2.59 14.38 14.30
CA PRO A 202 3.50 13.45 13.63
C PRO A 202 3.89 14.00 12.26
N GLU A 203 5.15 13.78 11.87
CA GLU A 203 5.63 14.09 10.53
C GLU A 203 4.83 13.27 9.50
N GLN A 204 4.34 13.93 8.45
CA GLN A 204 3.54 13.27 7.41
C GLN A 204 4.43 12.74 6.30
N VAL A 205 4.01 11.63 5.69
CA VAL A 205 4.54 11.23 4.39
C VAL A 205 3.97 12.15 3.33
N GLU A 206 4.80 12.64 2.42
CA GLU A 206 4.43 13.54 1.33
C GLU A 206 4.92 12.93 0.01
N ILE A 207 4.07 12.98 -1.03
CA ILE A 207 4.50 12.73 -2.41
C ILE A 207 5.04 14.06 -2.94
N VAL A 208 6.35 14.13 -3.16
CA VAL A 208 7.02 15.38 -3.57
C VAL A 208 6.91 15.59 -5.06
N SER A 209 7.08 14.52 -5.84
CA SER A 209 6.96 14.58 -7.29
C SER A 209 6.68 13.21 -7.89
N VAL A 210 6.00 13.22 -9.04
CA VAL A 210 5.69 12.04 -9.84
C VAL A 210 6.09 12.31 -11.29
N GLY A 211 7.12 11.62 -11.76
CA GLY A 211 7.54 11.60 -13.16
C GLY A 211 6.69 10.61 -13.95
N ILE A 212 5.83 11.13 -14.83
CA ILE A 212 4.89 10.36 -15.65
C ILE A 212 5.39 10.33 -17.10
N PRO A 213 5.79 9.17 -17.65
CA PRO A 213 6.16 9.06 -19.05
C PRO A 213 4.92 8.95 -19.94
N THR A 214 5.09 9.22 -21.24
CA THR A 214 4.16 8.72 -22.25
C THR A 214 4.37 7.22 -22.42
N VAL A 215 3.31 6.43 -22.28
CA VAL A 215 3.37 4.97 -22.40
C VAL A 215 3.20 4.57 -23.86
N VAL A 216 4.14 3.79 -24.39
CA VAL A 216 4.05 3.23 -25.73
C VAL A 216 3.59 1.77 -25.63
N PRO A 217 2.50 1.34 -26.31
CA PRO A 217 2.09 -0.06 -26.32
C PRO A 217 3.23 -1.00 -26.73
N GLY A 218 3.51 -2.01 -25.92
CA GLY A 218 4.60 -2.96 -26.17
C GLY A 218 6.00 -2.48 -25.78
N GLY A 219 6.13 -1.25 -25.26
CA GLY A 219 7.36 -0.74 -24.65
C GLY A 219 7.31 -0.82 -23.13
N GLU A 220 8.47 -0.97 -22.48
CA GLU A 220 8.58 -0.77 -21.04
C GLU A 220 8.39 0.72 -20.69
N SER A 221 7.75 1.01 -19.56
CA SER A 221 7.57 2.38 -19.07
C SER A 221 7.89 2.47 -17.59
N ILE A 222 8.67 3.48 -17.20
CA ILE A 222 9.13 3.67 -15.82
C ILE A 222 8.62 5.01 -15.30
N PHE A 223 7.86 4.96 -14.20
CA PHE A 223 7.42 6.13 -13.45
C PHE A 223 8.36 6.32 -12.27
N VAL A 224 8.74 7.55 -11.97
CA VAL A 224 9.63 7.88 -10.86
C VAL A 224 8.86 8.67 -9.83
N VAL A 225 8.88 8.24 -8.57
CA VAL A 225 8.20 8.90 -7.47
C VAL A 225 9.20 9.29 -6.40
N GLU A 226 9.17 10.56 -6.00
CA GLU A 226 9.94 11.06 -4.87
C GLU A 226 9.00 11.26 -3.68
N LEU A 227 9.35 10.67 -2.54
CA LEU A 227 8.63 10.80 -1.28
C LEU A 227 9.44 11.60 -0.27
N LYS A 228 8.77 12.17 0.71
CA LYS A 228 9.39 12.75 1.90
C LYS A 228 8.64 12.25 3.13
N GLY A 229 9.35 12.11 4.25
CA GLY A 229 8.78 11.70 5.52
C GLY A 229 9.72 10.76 6.28
N PRO A 230 9.28 10.28 7.45
CA PRO A 230 10.10 9.43 8.30
C PRO A 230 10.35 8.07 7.63
N SER A 231 11.56 7.52 7.80
CA SER A 231 11.93 6.20 7.26
C SER A 231 11.58 5.06 8.22
N PRO A 232 11.36 3.83 7.71
CA PRO A 232 11.44 3.44 6.30
C PRO A 232 10.18 3.80 5.50
N LEU A 233 10.37 4.44 4.35
CA LEU A 233 9.31 4.77 3.38
C LEU A 233 9.02 3.58 2.46
N GLY A 234 7.78 3.51 1.98
CA GLY A 234 7.31 2.58 0.95
C GLY A 234 6.28 3.22 0.01
N LEU A 235 6.09 2.60 -1.16
CA LEU A 235 5.17 3.08 -2.19
C LEU A 235 4.25 1.95 -2.67
N LYS A 236 2.95 2.22 -2.75
CA LYS A 236 1.95 1.37 -3.43
C LYS A 236 1.34 2.14 -4.58
N TYR A 237 0.92 1.42 -5.62
CA TYR A 237 0.19 2.01 -6.73
C TYR A 237 -0.94 1.11 -7.21
N LEU A 238 -1.93 1.74 -7.85
CA LEU A 238 -2.94 1.06 -8.64
C LEU A 238 -3.19 1.82 -9.93
N ILE A 239 -3.51 1.08 -10.99
CA ILE A 239 -3.87 1.61 -12.29
C ILE A 239 -5.31 1.21 -12.57
N LYS A 240 -6.12 2.18 -12.96
CA LYS A 240 -7.53 2.00 -13.29
C LYS A 240 -7.77 2.43 -14.73
N ASP A 241 -8.52 1.60 -15.45
CA ASP A 241 -9.08 1.97 -16.75
C ASP A 241 -10.27 2.92 -16.50
N PRO A 242 -10.21 4.19 -16.92
CA PRO A 242 -11.28 5.14 -16.64
C PRO A 242 -12.54 4.87 -17.45
N VAL A 243 -12.45 4.11 -18.55
CA VAL A 243 -13.61 3.77 -19.40
C VAL A 243 -14.44 2.67 -18.75
N THR A 244 -13.79 1.61 -18.28
CA THR A 244 -14.48 0.48 -17.63
C THR A 244 -14.68 0.68 -16.14
N GLY A 245 -13.89 1.56 -15.53
CA GLY A 245 -13.81 1.72 -14.08
C GLY A 245 -13.06 0.58 -13.38
N GLY A 246 -12.51 -0.38 -14.13
CA GLY A 246 -11.83 -1.55 -13.59
C GLY A 246 -10.40 -1.25 -13.14
N ILE A 247 -9.98 -1.84 -12.02
CA ILE A 247 -8.57 -1.86 -11.61
C ILE A 247 -7.86 -2.90 -12.46
N ILE A 248 -6.85 -2.45 -13.21
CA ILE A 248 -6.10 -3.31 -14.15
C ILE A 248 -4.71 -3.68 -13.65
N LYS A 249 -4.19 -2.96 -12.65
CA LYS A 249 -2.94 -3.31 -11.96
C LYS A 249 -2.94 -2.77 -10.54
N ILE A 250 -2.41 -3.55 -9.61
CA ILE A 250 -1.98 -3.12 -8.28
C ILE A 250 -0.53 -3.59 -8.10
N GLY A 251 0.29 -2.83 -7.39
CA GLY A 251 1.64 -3.25 -7.05
C GLY A 251 2.32 -2.33 -6.05
N ASP A 252 3.54 -2.71 -5.70
CA ASP A 252 4.47 -1.92 -4.91
C ASP A 252 5.47 -1.20 -5.83
N GLY A 253 5.89 0.00 -5.44
CA GLY A 253 7.01 0.67 -6.07
C GLY A 253 8.33 0.08 -5.60
N GLU A 254 9.28 -0.07 -6.51
CA GLU A 254 10.63 -0.53 -6.21
C GLU A 254 11.44 0.62 -5.61
N LYS A 255 12.05 0.39 -4.45
CA LYS A 255 12.87 1.38 -3.77
C LYS A 255 14.25 1.47 -4.44
N VAL A 256 14.55 2.60 -5.08
CA VAL A 256 15.84 2.85 -5.73
C VAL A 256 16.76 3.76 -4.91
N ALA A 257 16.20 4.52 -3.97
CA ALA A 257 16.94 5.32 -2.98
C ALA A 257 16.09 5.47 -1.69
N PRO A 258 16.61 6.04 -0.58
CA PRO A 258 15.84 6.19 0.66
C PRO A 258 14.47 6.84 0.49
N THR A 259 14.36 7.82 -0.41
CA THR A 259 13.16 8.63 -0.70
C THR A 259 12.63 8.43 -2.13
N ARG A 260 13.31 7.65 -2.99
CA ARG A 260 12.98 7.52 -4.40
C ARG A 260 12.54 6.11 -4.75
N PHE A 261 11.45 6.03 -5.51
CA PHE A 261 10.81 4.80 -5.92
C PHE A 261 10.52 4.80 -7.42
N THR A 262 10.48 3.62 -8.01
CA THR A 262 10.09 3.41 -9.41
C THR A 262 8.91 2.48 -9.54
N ILE A 263 8.00 2.78 -10.46
CA ILE A 263 6.93 1.87 -10.89
C ILE A 263 7.24 1.48 -12.33
N THR A 264 7.53 0.20 -12.57
CA THR A 264 7.86 -0.32 -13.90
C THR A 264 6.67 -1.06 -14.48
N LEU A 265 6.19 -0.60 -15.64
CA LEU A 265 5.20 -1.29 -16.45
C LEU A 265 5.93 -2.07 -17.56
N PRO A 266 5.96 -3.40 -17.49
CA PRO A 266 6.67 -4.20 -18.49
C PRO A 266 5.95 -4.14 -19.85
N ALA A 267 6.72 -4.34 -20.93
CA ALA A 267 6.23 -4.35 -22.31
C ALA A 267 5.00 -5.25 -22.52
N GLU A 268 4.97 -6.42 -21.88
CA GLU A 268 3.87 -7.40 -21.97
C GLU A 268 2.55 -6.88 -21.38
N PHE A 269 2.63 -5.98 -20.39
CA PHE A 269 1.47 -5.32 -19.80
C PHE A 269 1.04 -4.14 -20.67
N THR A 270 1.97 -3.28 -21.07
CA THR A 270 1.65 -2.09 -21.89
C THR A 270 1.11 -2.46 -23.27
N ALA A 271 1.52 -3.60 -23.84
CA ALA A 271 0.97 -4.14 -25.09
C ALA A 271 -0.54 -4.42 -25.04
N LYS A 272 -1.09 -4.66 -23.84
CA LYS A 272 -2.53 -4.95 -23.64
C LYS A 272 -3.36 -3.69 -23.41
N LEU A 273 -2.70 -2.54 -23.19
CA LEU A 273 -3.38 -1.28 -22.99
C LEU A 273 -3.89 -0.73 -24.32
N ARG A 274 -5.07 -0.12 -24.27
CA ARG A 274 -5.63 0.59 -25.41
C ARG A 274 -5.08 2.01 -25.41
N ALA A 275 -5.04 2.64 -26.57
CA ALA A 275 -4.67 4.05 -26.63
C ALA A 275 -5.66 4.91 -25.83
N GLY A 276 -5.13 5.88 -25.08
CA GLY A 276 -5.92 6.78 -24.24
C GLY A 276 -5.36 6.96 -22.83
N LEU A 277 -6.11 7.70 -22.02
CA LEU A 277 -5.72 8.11 -20.68
C LEU A 277 -6.05 7.01 -19.65
N TYR A 278 -5.11 6.70 -18.76
CA TYR A 278 -5.31 5.80 -17.62
C TYR A 278 -5.10 6.54 -16.30
N GLU A 279 -5.85 6.16 -15.25
CA GLU A 279 -5.69 6.72 -13.90
C GLU A 279 -4.63 5.92 -13.14
N LEU A 280 -3.62 6.61 -12.63
CA LEU A 280 -2.60 6.09 -11.71
C LEU A 280 -2.85 6.70 -10.33
N THR A 281 -3.25 5.87 -9.37
CA THR A 281 -3.27 6.28 -7.96
C THR A 281 -2.01 5.78 -7.27
N ILE A 282 -1.33 6.67 -6.57
CA ILE A 282 -0.08 6.42 -5.86
C ILE A 282 -0.32 6.66 -4.39
N ALA A 283 0.19 5.76 -3.52
CA ALA A 283 0.13 5.89 -2.08
C ALA A 283 1.53 5.73 -1.47
N GLY A 284 2.08 6.81 -0.93
CA GLY A 284 3.32 6.81 -0.14
C GLY A 284 3.01 6.60 1.34
N TYR A 285 3.76 5.70 1.99
CA TYR A 285 3.61 5.39 3.41
C TYR A 285 4.98 5.26 4.10
N SER A 286 4.96 5.22 5.43
CA SER A 286 6.12 4.99 6.29
C SER A 286 5.76 3.97 7.35
N GLU A 287 6.68 3.09 7.72
CA GLU A 287 6.46 2.18 8.87
C GLU A 287 6.58 2.91 10.22
N ALA A 288 7.09 4.15 10.24
CA ALA A 288 7.27 4.93 11.46
C ALA A 288 6.05 5.79 11.83
N VAL A 289 5.10 6.01 10.91
CA VAL A 289 3.89 6.82 11.15
C VAL A 289 2.66 6.23 10.47
N SER A 290 1.48 6.45 11.06
CA SER A 290 0.22 5.91 10.51
C SER A 290 -0.37 6.75 9.36
N PHE A 291 0.29 7.83 8.95
CA PHE A 291 -0.20 8.71 7.88
C PHE A 291 0.26 8.22 6.51
N VAL A 292 -0.68 8.11 5.59
CA VAL A 292 -0.45 7.79 4.17
C VAL A 292 -0.76 9.03 3.34
N SER A 293 0.10 9.34 2.38
CA SER A 293 -0.21 10.32 1.34
C SER A 293 -0.62 9.58 0.07
N ALA A 294 -1.73 10.01 -0.54
CA ALA A 294 -2.25 9.43 -1.75
C ALA A 294 -2.59 10.49 -2.78
N GLU A 295 -2.11 10.30 -4.00
CA GLU A 295 -2.36 11.21 -5.12
C GLU A 295 -2.90 10.44 -6.33
N LYS A 296 -3.69 11.15 -7.14
CA LYS A 296 -4.20 10.65 -8.41
C LYS A 296 -3.58 11.41 -9.55
N HIS A 297 -3.07 10.64 -10.51
CA HIS A 297 -2.41 11.10 -11.70
C HIS A 297 -3.00 10.40 -12.91
N PHE A 298 -2.71 10.92 -14.10
CA PHE A 298 -3.13 10.32 -15.35
C PHE A 298 -1.94 10.19 -16.30
N PHE A 299 -1.88 9.08 -17.03
CA PHE A 299 -0.86 8.85 -18.05
C PHE A 299 -1.49 8.44 -19.38
N ASP A 300 -0.92 8.91 -20.47
CA ASP A 300 -1.41 8.65 -21.82
C ASP A 300 -0.71 7.44 -22.44
N VAL A 301 -1.51 6.56 -23.06
CA VAL A 301 -1.03 5.46 -23.88
C VAL A 301 -1.14 5.86 -25.35
N LEU A 302 0.01 5.93 -26.02
CA LEU A 302 0.13 6.44 -27.38
C LEU A 302 -0.70 5.62 -28.38
N ASN A 303 -1.44 6.31 -29.25
CA ASN A 303 -2.11 5.68 -30.38
C ASN A 303 -1.14 5.43 -31.54
N ILE A 304 -0.66 4.19 -31.67
CA ILE A 304 0.28 3.79 -32.73
C ILE A 304 -0.39 3.42 -34.06
N LYS A 305 -1.72 3.23 -34.10
CA LYS A 305 -2.45 2.82 -35.33
C LYS A 305 -2.21 3.73 -36.54
N PRO A 306 -2.19 5.07 -36.43
CA PRO A 306 -1.90 5.94 -37.57
C PRO A 306 -0.49 5.71 -38.13
N ILE A 307 0.47 5.39 -37.26
CA ILE A 307 1.85 5.11 -37.64
C ILE A 307 1.92 3.76 -38.36
N GLU A 308 1.26 2.73 -37.82
CA GLU A 308 1.15 1.40 -38.45
C GLU A 308 0.51 1.48 -39.84
N MET A 309 -0.64 2.15 -39.98
CA MET A 309 -1.29 2.38 -41.28
C MET A 309 -0.41 3.15 -42.26
N GLY A 310 0.42 4.08 -41.76
CA GLY A 310 1.40 4.79 -42.57
C GLY A 310 2.44 3.84 -43.16
N PHE A 311 3.02 2.96 -42.32
CA PHE A 311 3.97 1.95 -42.76
C PHE A 311 3.35 0.94 -43.73
N GLU A 312 2.12 0.49 -43.50
CA GLU A 312 1.40 -0.41 -44.42
C GLU A 312 1.16 0.24 -45.78
N ARG A 313 0.73 1.52 -45.81
CA ARG A 313 0.55 2.26 -47.07
C ARG A 313 1.85 2.42 -47.83
N ILE A 314 2.96 2.70 -47.13
CA ILE A 314 4.28 2.79 -47.74
C ILE A 314 4.70 1.43 -48.29
N GLY A 315 4.53 0.35 -47.52
CA GLY A 315 4.84 -1.02 -47.94
C GLY A 315 4.07 -1.41 -49.21
N LYS A 316 2.75 -1.19 -49.22
CA LYS A 316 1.92 -1.43 -50.40
C LYS A 316 2.34 -0.58 -51.60
N GLY A 317 2.64 0.71 -51.39
CA GLY A 317 3.12 1.58 -52.46
C GLY A 317 4.48 1.15 -53.05
N ILE A 318 5.34 0.52 -52.23
CA ILE A 318 6.58 -0.10 -52.69
C ILE A 318 6.29 -1.37 -53.49
N GLU A 319 5.42 -2.24 -53.00
CA GLU A 319 4.99 -3.46 -53.70
C GLU A 319 4.39 -3.16 -55.07
N ASP A 320 3.49 -2.17 -55.16
CA ASP A 320 2.87 -1.74 -56.41
C ASP A 320 3.91 -1.22 -57.40
N LYS A 321 4.90 -0.44 -56.94
CA LYS A 321 6.01 0.05 -57.78
C LYS A 321 6.91 -1.09 -58.26
N ILE A 322 7.24 -2.05 -57.39
CA ILE A 322 8.02 -3.24 -57.76
C ILE A 322 7.26 -4.09 -58.79
N GLY A 323 5.95 -4.28 -58.59
CA GLY A 323 5.08 -4.98 -59.54
C GLY A 323 5.04 -4.27 -60.91
N GLY A 324 4.90 -2.95 -60.92
CA GLY A 324 4.95 -2.13 -62.14
C GLY A 324 6.29 -2.24 -62.89
N LEU A 325 7.41 -2.13 -62.16
CA LEU A 325 8.76 -2.31 -62.72
C LEU A 325 8.96 -3.73 -63.28
N SER A 326 8.52 -4.75 -62.55
CA SER A 326 8.57 -6.15 -63.01
C SER A 326 7.77 -6.35 -64.31
N GLY A 327 6.58 -5.75 -64.39
CA GLY A 327 5.78 -5.72 -65.61
C GLY A 327 6.50 -5.05 -66.79
N GLN A 328 7.12 -3.89 -66.56
CA GLN A 328 7.93 -3.20 -67.58
C GLN A 328 9.13 -4.04 -68.04
N ILE A 329 9.81 -4.71 -67.13
CA ILE A 329 10.93 -5.61 -67.44
C ILE A 329 10.47 -6.78 -68.31
N ASN A 330 9.30 -7.36 -68.03
CA ASN A 330 8.75 -8.45 -68.83
C ASN A 330 8.40 -8.01 -70.26
N VAL A 331 7.79 -6.82 -70.41
CA VAL A 331 7.50 -6.23 -71.72
C VAL A 331 8.80 -5.99 -72.50
N LEU A 332 9.80 -5.36 -71.85
CA LEU A 332 11.09 -5.08 -72.47
C LEU A 332 11.81 -6.37 -72.88
N SER A 333 11.77 -7.40 -72.03
CA SER A 333 12.34 -8.73 -72.34
C SER A 333 11.66 -9.37 -73.55
N GLY A 334 10.33 -9.26 -73.67
CA GLY A 334 9.58 -9.71 -74.83
C GLY A 334 9.93 -8.95 -76.12
N GLN A 335 10.08 -7.62 -76.03
CA GLN A 335 10.54 -6.78 -77.14
C GLN A 335 11.97 -7.15 -77.58
N LEU A 336 12.88 -7.39 -76.64
CA LEU A 336 14.25 -7.85 -76.93
C LEU A 336 14.26 -9.21 -77.65
N ASN A 337 13.44 -10.17 -77.21
CA ASN A 337 13.30 -11.46 -77.88
C ASN A 337 12.75 -11.33 -79.30
N THR A 338 11.81 -10.40 -79.51
CA THR A 338 11.24 -10.12 -80.83
C THR A 338 12.30 -9.52 -81.74
N LEU A 339 13.06 -8.54 -81.25
CA LEU A 339 14.17 -7.93 -81.98
C LEU A 339 15.25 -8.95 -82.34
N ALA A 340 15.61 -9.84 -81.40
CA ALA A 340 16.56 -10.92 -81.65
C ALA A 340 16.10 -11.84 -82.79
N THR A 341 14.82 -12.24 -82.79
CA THR A 341 14.22 -13.05 -83.86
C THR A 341 14.24 -12.32 -85.22
N SER A 342 13.92 -11.02 -85.23
CA SER A 342 13.96 -10.21 -86.46
C SER A 342 15.38 -10.05 -87.02
N LEU A 343 16.38 -9.91 -86.15
CA LEU A 343 17.78 -9.82 -86.55
C LEU A 343 18.28 -11.15 -87.14
N ASP A 344 17.93 -12.28 -86.53
CA ASP A 344 18.27 -13.61 -87.02
C ASP A 344 17.63 -13.89 -88.40
N THR A 345 16.37 -13.49 -88.56
CA THR A 345 15.65 -13.55 -89.84
C THR A 345 16.36 -12.71 -90.91
N SER A 346 16.74 -11.48 -90.59
CA SER A 346 17.45 -10.58 -91.51
C SER A 346 18.83 -11.13 -91.91
N THR A 347 19.56 -11.71 -90.95
CA THR A 347 20.87 -12.35 -91.18
C THR A 347 20.74 -13.56 -92.10
N SER A 348 19.71 -14.38 -91.91
CA SER A 348 19.40 -15.52 -92.77
C SER A 348 19.06 -15.09 -94.20
N GLN A 349 18.23 -14.05 -94.35
CA GLN A 349 17.90 -13.48 -95.66
C GLN A 349 19.14 -12.92 -96.38
N LEU A 350 20.01 -12.21 -95.66
CA LEU A 350 21.26 -11.68 -96.22
C LEU A 350 22.20 -12.81 -96.68
N THR A 351 22.32 -13.87 -95.89
CA THR A 351 23.14 -15.05 -96.22
C THR A 351 22.63 -15.76 -97.48
N ALA A 352 21.30 -15.88 -97.62
CA ALA A 352 20.68 -16.45 -98.82
C ALA A 352 20.91 -15.57 -100.06
N ALA A 353 20.83 -14.24 -99.92
CA ALA A 353 21.12 -13.30 -101.00
C ALA A 353 22.59 -13.38 -101.46
N ILE A 354 23.54 -13.41 -100.51
CA ILE A 354 24.98 -13.59 -100.79
C ILE A 354 25.22 -14.91 -101.54
N SER A 355 24.62 -16.01 -101.08
CA SER A 355 24.75 -17.32 -101.74
C SER A 355 24.22 -17.30 -103.18
N SER A 356 23.09 -16.62 -103.41
CA SER A 356 22.52 -16.45 -104.75
C SER A 356 23.43 -15.63 -105.67
N LEU A 357 24.04 -14.57 -105.14
CA LEU A 357 25.02 -13.75 -105.87
C LEU A 357 26.27 -14.55 -106.23
N ASN A 358 26.80 -15.35 -105.30
CA ASN A 358 27.95 -16.24 -105.54
C ASN A 358 27.64 -17.28 -106.61
N ASN A 359 26.43 -17.86 -106.60
CA ASN A 359 25.98 -18.79 -107.62
C ASN A 359 25.91 -18.11 -109.00
N LEU A 360 25.34 -16.90 -109.08
CA LEU A 360 25.30 -16.12 -110.32
C LEU A 360 26.70 -15.77 -110.83
N LEU A 361 27.62 -15.38 -109.93
CA LEU A 361 29.01 -15.08 -110.27
C LEU A 361 29.71 -16.32 -110.83
N THR A 362 29.51 -17.48 -110.20
CA THR A 362 30.06 -18.76 -110.66
C THR A 362 29.55 -19.12 -112.05
N VAL A 363 28.24 -18.99 -112.29
CA VAL A 363 27.64 -19.20 -113.62
C VAL A 363 28.21 -18.24 -114.65
N ALA A 364 28.37 -16.96 -114.30
CA ALA A 364 28.96 -15.96 -115.18
C ALA A 364 30.41 -16.30 -115.55
N ILE A 365 31.23 -16.73 -114.57
CA ILE A 365 32.61 -17.17 -114.80
C ILE A 365 32.64 -18.38 -115.73
N ILE A 366 31.78 -19.39 -115.50
CA ILE A 366 31.69 -20.58 -116.37
C ILE A 366 31.34 -20.18 -117.82
N LEU A 367 30.35 -19.31 -118.00
CA LEU A 367 29.98 -18.81 -119.33
C LEU A 367 31.13 -18.07 -120.01
N LEU A 368 31.89 -17.27 -119.26
CA LEU A 368 33.04 -16.53 -119.77
C LEU A 368 34.18 -17.47 -120.21
N VAL A 369 34.46 -18.52 -119.43
CA VAL A 369 35.43 -19.57 -119.77
C VAL A 369 34.98 -20.35 -121.02
N ILE A 370 33.72 -20.76 -121.10
CA ILE A 370 33.16 -21.44 -122.29
C ILE A 370 33.34 -20.55 -123.52
N ASN A 371 33.01 -19.27 -123.42
CA ASN A 371 33.13 -18.34 -124.54
C ASN A 371 34.60 -18.18 -124.99
N LEU A 372 35.53 -18.13 -124.03
CA LEU A 372 36.97 -18.09 -124.31
C LEU A 372 37.45 -19.37 -125.01
N VAL A 373 36.99 -20.55 -124.56
CA VAL A 373 37.32 -21.85 -125.18
C VAL A 373 36.77 -21.94 -126.59
N VAL A 374 35.53 -21.48 -126.83
CA VAL A 374 34.93 -21.43 -128.17
C VAL A 374 35.72 -20.50 -129.09
N LEU A 375 36.12 -19.31 -128.61
CA LEU A 375 36.97 -18.38 -129.34
C LEU A 375 38.33 -18.99 -129.72
N VAL A 376 38.98 -19.70 -128.79
CA VAL A 376 40.25 -20.40 -129.04
C VAL A 376 40.05 -21.55 -130.03
N ALA A 377 38.97 -22.34 -129.91
CA ALA A 377 38.66 -23.42 -130.85
C ALA A 377 38.40 -22.90 -132.28
N ILE A 378 37.70 -21.76 -132.42
CA ILE A 378 37.50 -21.08 -133.70
C ILE A 378 38.85 -20.60 -134.27
N ALA A 379 39.72 -20.01 -133.44
CA ALA A 379 41.05 -19.56 -133.86
C ALA A 379 41.98 -20.72 -134.28
N VAL A 380 41.87 -21.89 -133.64
CA VAL A 380 42.62 -23.10 -133.99
C VAL A 380 42.09 -23.75 -135.26
N MET A 381 40.77 -23.77 -135.49
CA MET A 381 40.19 -24.25 -136.75
C MET A 381 40.53 -23.35 -137.95
N ALA A 382 40.68 -22.04 -137.75
CA ALA A 382 41.11 -21.12 -138.80
C ALA A 382 42.59 -21.29 -139.24
N ARG A 383 43.43 -21.94 -138.43
CA ARG A 383 44.86 -22.20 -138.73
C ARG A 383 45.14 -23.51 -139.47
N ARG A 384 44.15 -24.38 -139.67
CA ARG A 384 44.28 -25.55 -140.56
C ARG A 384 43.66 -25.21 -141.93
N LYS A 385 44.40 -24.45 -142.72
CA LYS A 385 44.26 -24.32 -144.16
C LYS A 385 45.62 -24.49 -144.80
#